data_AF-A0A523VZF1-F1
#
_entry.id   AF-A0A523VZF1-F1
#
_cell.length_a   1.000
_cell.length_b   1.000
_cell.length_c   1.000
_cell.angle_alpha   90.00
_cell.angle_beta   90.00
_cell.angle_gamma   90.00
#
_symmetry.space_group_name_H-M   'P 1'
#
loop_
_entity.id
_entity.type
_entity.pdbx_description
1 polymer ?
#
loop_
_entity_poly.entity_id
_entity_poly.type
_entity_poly.pdbx_seq_one_letter_code
_entity_poly.pdbx_strand_id
1 'polypeptide(L)'
;MRGFLIFTAAVIFLFSLVFIESELVKLEVRKENLKNRVIELRNQKKLLEFTVMDLSNLANIEVKAKERGFIFPEEEDILGVVK
;
A
#
# COMPACT_ATOMS: atom_id res chain seq x y z
N MET A 1 -30.19 24.57 -44.02
CA MET A 1 -28.72 24.67 -43.76
C MET A 1 -28.41 25.24 -42.38
N ARG A 2 -28.82 26.47 -42.04
CA ARG A 2 -28.51 27.08 -40.72
C ARG A 2 -29.05 26.31 -39.51
N GLY A 3 -30.31 25.85 -39.55
CA GLY A 3 -30.88 25.06 -38.45
C GLY A 3 -30.19 23.72 -38.21
N PHE A 4 -29.73 23.06 -39.28
CA PHE A 4 -28.96 21.82 -39.19
C PHE A 4 -27.58 22.04 -38.56
N LEU A 5 -26.91 23.15 -38.91
CA LEU A 5 -25.64 23.53 -38.28
C LEU A 5 -25.80 23.85 -36.79
N ILE A 6 -26.87 24.53 -36.40
CA ILE A 6 -27.14 24.83 -34.99
C ILE A 6 -27.44 23.54 -34.21
N PHE A 7 -28.24 22.64 -34.79
CA PHE A 7 -28.54 21.35 -34.17
C PHE A 7 -27.29 20.49 -33.97
N THR A 8 -26.45 20.35 -35.00
CA THR A 8 -25.20 19.60 -34.91
C THR A 8 -24.23 20.23 -33.92
N ALA A 9 -24.09 21.56 -33.89
CA ALA A 9 -23.28 22.25 -32.90
C ALA A 9 -23.76 22.01 -31.46
N ALA A 10 -25.08 22.04 -31.23
CA ALA A 10 -25.66 21.76 -29.92
C ALA A 10 -25.39 20.31 -29.47
N VAL A 11 -25.51 19.35 -30.37
CA VAL A 11 -25.20 17.94 -30.09
C VAL A 11 -23.72 17.76 -29.74
N ILE A 12 -22.80 18.31 -30.53
CA ILE A 12 -21.36 18.23 -30.27
C ILE A 12 -21.01 18.86 -28.92
N PHE A 13 -21.63 20.00 -28.60
CA PHE A 13 -21.43 20.68 -27.32
C PHE A 13 -21.85 19.80 -26.14
N LEU A 14 -23.04 19.20 -26.20
CA LEU A 14 -23.54 18.29 -25.16
C LEU A 14 -22.65 17.05 -25.01
N PHE A 15 -22.24 16.44 -26.11
CA PHE A 15 -21.30 15.30 -26.07
C PHE A 15 -19.96 15.68 -25.45
N SER A 16 -19.43 16.86 -25.78
CA SER A 16 -18.16 17.34 -25.22
C SER A 16 -18.26 17.54 -23.71
N LEU A 17 -19.40 18.06 -23.23
CA LEU A 17 -19.63 18.27 -21.80
C LEU A 17 -19.64 16.94 -21.04
N VAL A 18 -20.41 15.95 -21.53
CA VAL A 18 -20.45 14.61 -20.94
C VAL A 18 -19.08 13.93 -20.97
N PHE A 19 -18.33 14.10 -22.05
CA PHE A 19 -16.97 13.57 -22.16
C PHE A 19 -16.05 14.16 -21.09
N ILE A 20 -16.07 15.49 -20.90
CA ILE A 20 -15.26 16.18 -19.90
C ILE A 20 -15.63 15.71 -18.49
N GLU A 21 -16.93 15.63 -18.17
CA GLU A 21 -17.39 15.13 -16.86
C GLU A 21 -16.90 13.69 -16.61
N SER A 22 -16.97 12.82 -17.62
CA SER A 22 -16.50 11.44 -17.51
C SER A 22 -14.99 11.37 -17.22
N GLU A 23 -14.17 12.18 -17.91
CA GLU A 23 -12.74 12.23 -17.68
C GLU A 23 -12.40 12.79 -16.30
N LEU A 24 -13.14 13.79 -15.80
CA LEU A 24 -12.97 14.31 -14.45
C LEU A 24 -13.24 13.24 -13.39
N VAL A 25 -14.34 12.49 -13.52
CA VAL A 25 -14.66 11.39 -12.60
C VAL A 25 -13.57 10.31 -12.62
N LYS A 26 -13.06 9.94 -13.80
CA LYS A 26 -11.94 8.98 -13.90
C LYS A 26 -10.69 9.47 -13.19
N LEU A 27 -10.37 10.77 -13.32
CA LEU A 27 -9.23 11.37 -12.64
C LEU A 27 -9.41 11.39 -11.12
N GLU A 28 -10.62 11.67 -10.65
CA GLU A 28 -10.95 11.66 -9.22
C GLU A 28 -10.80 10.26 -8.61
N VAL A 29 -11.33 9.23 -9.28
CA VAL A 29 -11.18 7.83 -8.86
C VAL A 29 -9.70 7.41 -8.85
N ARG A 30 -8.92 7.79 -9.88
CA ARG A 30 -7.47 7.52 -9.91
C ARG A 30 -6.74 8.19 -8.75
N LYS A 31 -7.09 9.44 -8.43
CA LYS A 31 -6.51 10.19 -7.31
C LYS A 31 -6.83 9.51 -5.98
N GLU A 32 -8.06 9.07 -5.79
CA GLU A 32 -8.47 8.36 -4.58
C GLU A 32 -7.72 7.02 -4.43
N ASN A 33 -7.63 6.24 -5.50
CA ASN A 33 -6.86 5.00 -5.51
C ASN A 33 -5.38 5.22 -5.16
N LEU A 34 -4.76 6.25 -5.72
CA LEU A 34 -3.38 6.62 -5.39
C LEU A 34 -3.23 7.02 -3.93
N LYS A 35 -4.18 7.79 -3.38
CA LYS A 35 -4.19 8.17 -1.97
C LYS A 35 -4.27 6.95 -1.05
N ASN A 36 -5.14 6.00 -1.37
CA ASN A 36 -5.29 4.76 -0.62
C ASN A 36 -4.01 3.91 -0.70
N ARG A 37 -3.39 3.81 -1.88
CA ARG A 37 -2.13 3.09 -2.06
C ARG A 37 -0.99 3.71 -1.25
N VAL A 38 -0.92 5.03 -1.16
CA VAL A 38 0.08 5.72 -0.33
C VAL A 38 -0.14 5.41 1.15
N ILE A 39 -1.38 5.36 1.63
CA ILE A 39 -1.70 4.99 3.02
C ILE A 39 -1.27 3.54 3.29
N GLU A 40 -1.62 2.61 2.40
CA GLU A 40 -1.26 1.20 2.51
C GLU A 40 0.27 1.01 2.60
N LEU A 41 1.02 1.65 1.68
CA LEU A 41 2.48 1.58 1.67
C LEU A 41 3.10 2.19 2.93
N ARG A 42 2.54 3.28 3.47
CA ARG A 42 2.99 3.86 4.74
C ARG A 42 2.77 2.90 5.90
N ASN A 43 1.65 2.19 5.93
CA ASN A 43 1.37 1.21 6.97
C ASN A 43 2.30 0.00 6.86
N GLN A 44 2.55 -0.50 5.65
CA GLN A 44 3.51 -1.57 5.39
C GLN A 44 4.92 -1.18 5.80
N LYS A 45 5.33 0.06 5.50
CA LYS A 45 6.63 0.60 5.94
C LYS A 45 6.74 0.60 7.46
N LYS A 46 5.74 1.11 8.17
CA LYS A 46 5.74 1.11 9.65
C LYS A 46 5.82 -0.30 10.22
N LEU A 47 5.06 -1.24 9.66
CA LEU A 47 5.10 -2.64 10.09
C LEU A 47 6.52 -3.21 9.93
N LEU A 48 7.16 -2.95 8.79
CA LEU A 48 8.52 -3.39 8.53
C LEU A 48 9.52 -2.74 9.49
N GLU A 49 9.38 -1.45 9.80
CA GLU A 49 10.21 -0.75 10.79
C GLU A 49 10.09 -1.42 12.18
N PHE A 50 8.88 -1.79 12.61
CA PHE A 50 8.69 -2.55 13.84
C PHE A 50 9.35 -3.93 13.79
N THR A 51 9.17 -4.69 12.71
CA THR A 51 9.79 -6.01 12.56
C THR A 51 11.32 -5.93 12.60
N VAL A 52 11.91 -4.93 11.93
CA VAL A 52 13.37 -4.72 11.96
C VAL A 52 13.84 -4.37 13.37
N MET A 53 13.09 -3.53 14.08
CA MET A 53 13.41 -3.17 15.46
C MET A 53 13.37 -4.39 16.39
N ASP A 54 12.33 -5.23 16.28
CA ASP A 54 12.18 -6.45 17.08
C ASP A 54 13.31 -7.44 16.81
N LEU A 55 13.65 -7.67 15.53
CA LEU A 55 14.77 -8.53 15.16
C LEU A 55 16.11 -7.99 15.66
N SER A 56 16.31 -6.67 15.58
CA SER A 56 17.53 -6.02 16.09
C SER A 56 17.63 -6.15 17.61
N ASN A 57 16.50 -6.01 18.33
CA ASN A 57 16.45 -6.22 19.77
C ASN A 57 16.76 -7.67 20.12
N LEU A 58 16.19 -8.63 19.40
CA LEU A 58 16.44 -10.06 19.60
C LEU A 58 17.91 -10.41 19.35
N ALA A 59 18.50 -9.92 18.26
CA ALA A 59 19.92 -10.10 17.97
C ALA A 59 20.81 -9.50 19.09
N ASN A 60 20.48 -8.31 19.58
CA ASN A 60 21.20 -7.71 20.70
C ASN A 60 21.08 -8.52 22.01
N ILE A 61 19.90 -9.10 22.27
CA ILE A 61 19.69 -10.00 23.42
C ILE A 61 20.54 -11.26 23.25
N GLU A 62 20.53 -11.86 22.07
CA GLU A 62 21.30 -13.07 21.76
C GLU A 62 22.80 -12.85 21.97
N VAL A 63 23.34 -11.74 21.45
CA VAL A 63 24.76 -11.37 21.63
C VAL A 63 25.10 -11.21 23.10
N LYS A 64 24.31 -10.43 23.86
CA LYS A 64 24.55 -10.22 25.31
C LYS A 64 24.40 -11.49 26.13
N ALA A 65 23.49 -12.39 25.74
CA ALA A 65 23.32 -13.68 26.40
C ALA A 65 24.52 -14.60 26.14
N LYS A 66 25.00 -14.66 24.89
CA LYS A 66 26.24 -15.39 24.55
C LYS A 66 27.46 -14.84 25.31
N GLU A 67 27.61 -13.52 25.41
CA GLU A 67 28.67 -12.87 26.21
C GLU A 67 28.64 -13.27 27.69
N ARG A 68 27.45 -13.59 28.23
CA ARG A 68 27.24 -14.05 29.61
C ARG A 68 27.34 -15.57 29.76
N GLY A 69 27.69 -16.29 28.69
CA GLY A 69 27.87 -17.74 28.71
C GLY A 69 26.59 -18.55 28.53
N PHE A 70 25.47 -17.92 28.14
CA PHE A 70 24.26 -18.65 27.78
C PHE A 70 24.41 -19.25 26.37
N ILE A 71 24.05 -20.53 26.24
CA ILE A 71 23.97 -21.24 24.97
C ILE A 71 22.48 -21.37 24.63
N PHE A 72 22.08 -20.89 23.45
CA PHE A 72 20.73 -21.12 22.96
C PHE A 72 20.65 -22.52 22.35
N PRO A 73 19.65 -23.34 22.74
CA PRO A 73 19.46 -24.68 22.21
C PRO A 73 19.15 -24.64 20.72
N GLU A 74 19.61 -25.63 19.96
CA GLU A 74 19.18 -25.84 18.57
C GLU A 74 17.76 -26.44 18.55
N GLU A 75 17.05 -26.39 17.42
CA GLU A 75 15.68 -26.95 17.32
C GLU A 75 15.61 -28.42 17.78
N GLU A 76 16.69 -29.16 17.60
CA GLU A 76 16.86 -30.57 17.97
C GLU A 76 16.99 -30.77 19.50
N ASP A 77 17.43 -29.74 20.23
CA ASP A 77 17.61 -29.75 21.69
C ASP A 77 16.32 -29.37 22.43
N ILE A 78 15.30 -28.84 21.73
CA ILE A 78 14.01 -28.45 22.31
C ILE A 78 13.11 -29.68 22.43
N LEU A 79 13.26 -30.41 23.53
CA LEU A 79 12.36 -31.51 23.91
C LEU A 79 10.99 -30.96 24.34
N GLY A 80 10.12 -30.66 23.38
CA GLY A 80 8.74 -30.31 23.69
C GLY A 80 7.99 -29.45 22.68
N VAL A 81 7.89 -29.87 21.42
CA VAL A 81 6.74 -29.47 20.58
C VAL A 81 6.22 -30.72 19.87
N VAL A 82 5.31 -31.42 20.55
CA VAL A 82 4.45 -32.43 19.89
C VAL A 82 3.50 -31.65 18.98
N LYS A 83 3.48 -32.00 17.69
CA LYS A 83 2.58 -31.45 16.66
C LYS A 83 1.10 -31.50 17.06
#